data_AF-A0A8J7IYX5-F1
#
_entry.id   AF-A0A8J7IYX5-F1
#
_cell.length_a   1.000
_cell.length_b   1.000
_cell.length_c   1.000
_cell.angle_alpha   90.00
_cell.angle_beta   90.00
_cell.angle_gamma   90.00
#
_symmetry.space_group_name_H-M   'P 1'
#
loop_
_entity.id
_entity.type
_entity.pdbx_description
1 polymer ?
#
loop_
_entity_poly.entity_id
_entity_poly.type
_entity_poly.pdbx_seq_one_letter_code
_entity_poly.pdbx_strand_id
1 'polypeptide(L)'
;MLYRAIMGADFDRLPEQVQKLHGSAEQRRWSGRVEARAGRNAFARFAARISGFPTKDFDGPVSVMFTPDEKGELWERDFGGYKFHTYQAPGQGRNDGLLVEQFGAIHVALAVVVRDGRLYLIPRRWAFLGVPLPKFLLPGGDSFEYEADGRFHFDVAVHLPLIGQIVGYCGWLIPD
;
A
#
# COMPACT_ATOMS: atom_id res chain seq x y z
N MET A 1 -12.58 -8.56 -8.07
CA MET A 1 -12.25 -7.18 -7.63
C MET A 1 -12.00 -7.19 -6.14
N LEU A 2 -10.73 -7.11 -5.72
CA LEU A 2 -10.29 -7.35 -4.34
C LEU A 2 -10.94 -6.39 -3.33
N TYR A 3 -10.85 -5.08 -3.56
CA TYR A 3 -11.34 -4.07 -2.62
C TYR A 3 -12.86 -4.09 -2.49
N ARG A 4 -13.58 -4.27 -3.60
CA ARG A 4 -15.05 -4.42 -3.56
C ARG A 4 -15.47 -5.63 -2.72
N ALA A 5 -14.74 -6.74 -2.80
CA ALA A 5 -15.04 -7.93 -2.00
C ALA A 5 -14.80 -7.71 -0.50
N ILE A 6 -13.82 -6.89 -0.12
CA ILE A 6 -13.50 -6.58 1.28
C ILE A 6 -14.42 -5.50 1.86
N MET A 7 -14.66 -4.43 1.10
CA MET A 7 -15.40 -3.24 1.54
C MET A 7 -16.91 -3.38 1.38
N GLY A 8 -17.38 -4.26 0.49
CA GLY A 8 -18.80 -4.37 0.16
C GLY A 8 -19.36 -3.04 -0.37
N ALA A 9 -20.49 -2.61 0.19
CA ALA A 9 -21.17 -1.39 -0.23
C ALA A 9 -20.38 -0.10 0.04
N ASP A 10 -19.42 -0.10 0.96
CA ASP A 10 -18.57 1.07 1.21
C ASP A 10 -17.64 1.39 0.03
N PHE A 11 -17.40 0.41 -0.87
CA PHE A 11 -16.63 0.65 -2.08
C PHE A 11 -17.27 1.73 -2.97
N ASP A 12 -18.60 1.79 -3.04
CA ASP A 12 -19.33 2.73 -3.89
C ASP A 12 -19.26 4.18 -3.35
N ARG A 13 -18.71 4.38 -2.15
CA ARG A 13 -18.49 5.69 -1.52
C ARG A 13 -17.11 6.28 -1.82
N LEU A 14 -16.25 5.50 -2.48
CA LEU A 14 -14.91 5.95 -2.87
C LEU A 14 -14.99 7.00 -3.99
N PRO A 15 -14.00 7.91 -4.09
CA PRO A 15 -13.87 8.77 -5.26
C PRO A 15 -13.72 7.96 -6.56
N GLU A 16 -14.08 8.55 -7.69
CA GLU A 16 -14.13 7.87 -8.99
C GLU A 16 -12.78 7.27 -9.37
N GLN A 17 -11.68 8.02 -9.22
CA GLN A 17 -10.35 7.52 -9.58
C GLN A 17 -9.88 6.38 -8.66
N VAL A 18 -10.28 6.41 -7.39
CA VAL A 18 -9.98 5.33 -6.42
C VAL A 18 -10.81 4.08 -6.75
N GLN A 19 -12.09 4.25 -7.13
CA GLN A 19 -12.91 3.14 -7.63
C GLN A 19 -12.34 2.56 -8.93
N LYS A 20 -11.90 3.41 -9.86
CA LYS A 20 -11.34 2.98 -11.15
C LYS A 20 -10.06 2.18 -10.97
N LEU A 21 -9.20 2.59 -10.04
CA LEU A 21 -7.97 1.86 -9.73
C LEU A 21 -8.27 0.51 -9.07
N HIS A 22 -9.18 0.44 -8.10
CA HIS A 22 -9.42 -0.78 -7.31
C HIS A 22 -10.56 -1.69 -7.80
N GLY A 23 -11.34 -1.18 -8.75
CA GLY A 23 -12.54 -1.81 -9.28
C GLY A 23 -12.31 -2.63 -10.54
N SER A 24 -11.06 -2.91 -10.93
CA SER A 24 -10.76 -3.74 -12.09
C SER A 24 -10.51 -5.21 -11.70
N ALA A 25 -10.87 -6.12 -12.59
CA ALA A 25 -10.47 -7.54 -12.52
C ALA A 25 -9.38 -7.87 -13.55
N GLU A 26 -8.99 -6.91 -14.37
CA GLU A 26 -8.00 -7.08 -15.43
C GLU A 26 -6.64 -6.53 -15.01
N GLN A 27 -5.60 -7.04 -15.66
CA GLN A 27 -4.26 -6.47 -15.57
C GLN A 27 -4.29 -5.04 -16.09
N ARG A 28 -3.67 -4.12 -15.36
CA ARG A 28 -3.68 -2.69 -15.69
C ARG A 28 -2.40 -2.03 -15.24
N ARG A 29 -2.03 -0.98 -15.97
CA ARG A 29 -0.87 -0.15 -15.67
C ARG A 29 -1.32 1.29 -15.43
N TRP A 30 -0.72 1.90 -14.42
CA TRP A 30 -0.95 3.30 -14.09
C TRP A 30 0.39 3.99 -13.92
N SER A 31 0.48 5.23 -14.39
CA SER A 31 1.71 6.02 -14.34
C SER A 31 1.47 7.43 -13.83
N GLY A 32 2.52 8.04 -13.29
CA GLY A 32 2.45 9.41 -12.78
C GLY A 32 3.75 9.85 -12.13
N ARG A 33 3.65 10.58 -11.01
CA ARG A 33 4.81 11.12 -10.29
C ARG A 33 4.74 10.74 -8.81
N VAL A 34 5.90 10.47 -8.23
CA VAL A 34 6.06 10.17 -6.81
C VAL A 34 7.18 11.02 -6.22
N GLU A 35 6.97 11.49 -5.00
CA GLU A 35 8.03 11.96 -4.11
C GLU A 35 8.15 10.95 -2.97
N ALA A 36 9.33 10.35 -2.81
CA ALA A 36 9.64 9.36 -1.79
C ALA A 36 10.80 9.84 -0.91
N ARG A 37 10.64 9.62 0.40
CA ARG A 37 11.58 9.99 1.47
C ARG A 37 11.94 8.74 2.27
N ALA A 38 13.21 8.37 2.23
CA ALA A 38 13.70 7.19 2.91
C ALA A 38 14.01 7.46 4.38
N GLY A 39 13.91 6.42 5.22
CA GLY A 39 14.37 6.46 6.59
C GLY A 39 15.87 6.79 6.69
N ARG A 40 16.22 7.69 7.62
CA ARG A 40 17.59 8.24 7.72
C ARG A 40 18.57 7.35 8.49
N ASN A 41 18.08 6.52 9.41
CA ASN A 41 18.92 5.71 10.29
C ASN A 41 19.17 4.29 9.75
N ALA A 42 20.20 3.62 10.30
CA ALA A 42 20.64 2.31 9.81
C ALA A 42 19.56 1.22 9.98
N PHE A 43 18.83 1.22 11.10
CA PHE A 43 17.74 0.27 11.36
C PHE A 43 16.57 0.48 10.38
N ALA A 44 16.23 1.73 10.08
CA ALA A 44 15.19 2.07 9.10
C ALA A 44 15.56 1.58 7.70
N ARG A 45 16.81 1.78 7.28
CA ARG A 45 17.31 1.26 5.99
C ARG A 45 17.35 -0.26 5.94
N PHE A 46 17.59 -0.93 7.07
CA PHE A 46 17.54 -2.39 7.14
C PHE A 46 16.10 -2.91 7.02
N ALA A 47 15.16 -2.33 7.76
CA ALA A 47 13.75 -2.67 7.66
C ALA A 47 13.18 -2.38 6.27
N ALA A 48 13.57 -1.25 5.66
CA ALA A 48 13.19 -0.91 4.28
C ALA A 48 13.67 -1.98 3.30
N ARG A 49 14.93 -2.43 3.41
CA ARG A 49 15.47 -3.50 2.54
C ARG A 49 14.71 -4.82 2.69
N ILE A 50 14.39 -5.23 3.91
CA ILE A 50 13.60 -6.46 4.14
C ILE A 50 12.23 -6.35 3.49
N SER A 51 11.63 -5.16 3.54
CA SER A 51 10.28 -4.91 3.01
C SER A 51 10.26 -4.56 1.51
N GLY A 52 11.42 -4.45 0.86
CA GLY A 52 11.54 -4.01 -0.53
C GLY A 52 11.31 -2.51 -0.76
N PHE A 53 11.29 -1.69 0.29
CA PHE A 53 11.07 -0.25 0.16
C PHE A 53 12.32 0.51 -0.30
N PRO A 54 12.14 1.67 -0.97
CA PRO A 54 13.22 2.58 -1.30
C PRO A 54 14.08 2.93 -0.08
N THR A 55 15.39 2.89 -0.25
CA THR A 55 16.38 3.22 0.81
C THR A 55 17.07 4.56 0.58
N LYS A 56 16.66 5.28 -0.45
CA LYS A 56 17.11 6.63 -0.81
C LYS A 56 15.88 7.47 -1.18
N ASP A 57 16.02 8.77 -1.00
CA ASP A 57 15.03 9.73 -1.50
C ASP A 57 14.95 9.67 -3.02
N PHE A 58 13.75 9.92 -3.55
CA PHE A 58 13.47 9.94 -4.98
C PHE A 58 12.34 10.91 -5.27
N ASP A 59 12.46 11.71 -6.34
CA ASP A 59 11.37 12.50 -6.89
C ASP A 59 11.41 12.32 -8.41
N GLY A 60 10.34 11.78 -8.97
CA GLY A 60 10.33 11.48 -10.40
C GLY A 60 9.17 10.60 -10.85
N PRO A 61 9.28 10.05 -12.07
CA PRO A 61 8.24 9.21 -12.64
C PRO A 61 8.06 7.92 -11.86
N VAL A 62 6.80 7.50 -11.75
CA VAL A 62 6.40 6.20 -11.18
C VAL A 62 5.48 5.47 -12.15
N SER A 63 5.61 4.15 -12.18
CA SER A 63 4.59 3.28 -12.76
C SER A 63 4.23 2.15 -11.82
N VAL A 64 2.96 1.77 -11.81
CA VAL A 64 2.44 0.66 -11.03
C VAL A 64 1.71 -0.29 -11.98
N MET A 65 2.13 -1.55 -12.00
CA MET A 65 1.42 -2.63 -12.66
C MET A 65 0.62 -3.40 -11.62
N PHE A 66 -0.66 -3.59 -11.90
CA PHE A 66 -1.57 -4.38 -11.08
C PHE A 66 -1.94 -5.62 -11.87
N THR A 67 -1.64 -6.78 -11.31
CA THR A 67 -1.95 -8.08 -11.91
C THR A 67 -2.84 -8.88 -10.96
N PRO A 68 -4.17 -8.80 -11.13
CA PRO A 68 -5.12 -9.63 -10.38
C PRO A 68 -4.91 -11.12 -10.68
N ASP A 69 -5.12 -11.96 -9.67
CA ASP A 69 -5.23 -13.42 -9.81
C ASP A 69 -6.41 -13.97 -9.00
N GLU A 70 -6.54 -15.29 -8.90
CA GLU A 70 -7.64 -15.95 -8.19
C GLU A 70 -7.65 -15.68 -6.67
N LYS A 71 -6.49 -15.34 -6.09
CA LYS A 71 -6.28 -15.22 -4.64
C LYS A 71 -6.16 -13.76 -4.20
N GLY A 72 -5.86 -12.84 -5.10
CA GLY A 72 -5.51 -11.48 -4.76
C GLY A 72 -5.02 -10.67 -5.95
N GLU A 73 -4.03 -9.82 -5.71
CA GLU A 73 -3.49 -8.90 -6.70
C GLU A 73 -2.01 -8.63 -6.43
N LEU A 74 -1.18 -8.85 -7.45
CA LEU A 74 0.24 -8.47 -7.44
C LEU A 74 0.37 -7.00 -7.85
N TRP A 75 1.09 -6.24 -7.04
CA TRP A 75 1.40 -4.83 -7.28
C TRP A 75 2.89 -4.67 -7.52
N GLU A 76 3.28 -4.31 -8.74
CA GLU A 76 4.68 -4.04 -9.08
C GLU A 76 4.87 -2.54 -9.30
N ARG A 77 5.77 -1.94 -8.54
CA ARG A 77 6.04 -0.51 -8.54
C ARG A 77 7.44 -0.26 -9.09
N ASP A 78 7.57 0.72 -9.99
CA ASP A 78 8.83 1.16 -10.56
C ASP A 78 9.02 2.66 -10.28
N PHE A 79 9.97 2.97 -9.40
CA PHE A 79 10.32 4.33 -8.98
C PHE A 79 11.61 4.73 -9.72
N GLY A 80 11.49 5.16 -10.98
CA GLY A 80 12.63 5.57 -11.81
C GLY A 80 13.74 4.51 -11.95
N GLY A 81 13.37 3.24 -12.07
CA GLY A 81 14.27 2.09 -12.18
C GLY A 81 14.41 1.28 -10.88
N TYR A 82 14.00 1.82 -9.73
CA TYR A 82 13.92 1.05 -8.49
C TYR A 82 12.60 0.28 -8.44
N LYS A 83 12.68 -1.04 -8.64
CA LYS A 83 11.52 -1.92 -8.69
C LYS A 83 11.31 -2.67 -7.38
N PHE A 84 10.06 -2.69 -6.92
CA PHE A 84 9.62 -3.51 -5.80
C PHE A 84 8.18 -3.94 -5.99
N HIS A 85 7.79 -5.01 -5.33
CA HIS A 85 6.43 -5.53 -5.46
C HIS A 85 5.86 -5.92 -4.11
N THR A 86 4.53 -5.93 -4.05
CA THR A 86 3.77 -6.45 -2.93
C THR A 86 2.63 -7.29 -3.46
N TYR A 87 2.10 -8.16 -2.61
CA TYR A 87 0.93 -8.94 -2.95
C TYR A 87 -0.20 -8.62 -1.97
N GLN A 88 -1.36 -8.25 -2.48
CA GLN A 88 -2.55 -7.95 -1.68
C GLN A 88 -3.58 -9.06 -1.83
N ALA A 89 -4.14 -9.52 -0.72
CA ALA A 89 -5.14 -10.59 -0.69
C ALA A 89 -6.20 -10.32 0.39
N PRO A 90 -7.41 -10.91 0.30
CA PRO A 90 -8.36 -10.86 1.39
C PRO A 90 -7.83 -11.65 2.59
N GLY A 91 -7.93 -11.05 3.77
CA GLY A 91 -7.56 -11.71 5.02
C GLY A 91 -8.51 -12.84 5.38
N GLN A 92 -7.97 -13.85 6.08
CA GLN A 92 -8.71 -15.03 6.53
C GLN A 92 -8.59 -15.24 8.05
N GLY A 93 -9.59 -15.90 8.63
CA GLY A 93 -9.70 -16.24 10.04
C GLY A 93 -9.59 -15.00 10.93
N ARG A 94 -8.51 -14.88 11.70
CA ARG A 94 -8.29 -13.73 12.59
C ARG A 94 -8.14 -12.38 11.85
N ASN A 95 -7.94 -12.42 10.53
CA ASN A 95 -7.81 -11.27 9.64
C ASN A 95 -9.04 -11.12 8.73
N ASP A 96 -10.14 -11.84 8.97
CA ASP A 96 -11.38 -11.70 8.18
C ASP A 96 -11.82 -10.23 8.12
N GLY A 97 -12.23 -9.80 6.92
CA GLY A 97 -12.61 -8.40 6.64
C GLY A 97 -11.44 -7.41 6.55
N LEU A 98 -10.19 -7.87 6.62
CA LEU A 98 -9.00 -7.05 6.41
C LEU A 98 -8.38 -7.34 5.03
N LEU A 99 -7.71 -6.34 4.47
CA LEU A 99 -6.78 -6.52 3.37
C LEU A 99 -5.44 -6.98 3.94
N VAL A 100 -4.84 -8.05 3.43
CA VAL A 100 -3.49 -8.46 3.81
C VAL A 100 -2.52 -8.09 2.70
N GLU A 101 -1.60 -7.18 3.00
CA GLU A 101 -0.51 -6.83 2.10
C GLU A 101 0.79 -7.52 2.53
N GLN A 102 1.46 -8.15 1.56
CA GLN A 102 2.67 -8.93 1.73
C GLN A 102 3.86 -8.20 1.14
N PHE A 103 4.82 -7.85 2.00
CA PHE A 103 6.11 -7.26 1.69
C PHE A 103 7.19 -8.33 1.92
N GLY A 104 7.36 -9.22 0.94
CA GLY A 104 8.22 -10.39 1.09
C GLY A 104 7.80 -11.24 2.30
N ALA A 105 8.66 -11.34 3.32
CA ALA A 105 8.40 -12.13 4.53
C ALA A 105 7.48 -11.43 5.56
N ILE A 106 7.17 -10.15 5.37
CA ILE A 106 6.34 -9.34 6.28
C ILE A 106 4.93 -9.26 5.73
N HIS A 107 3.95 -9.66 6.52
CA HIS A 107 2.53 -9.51 6.17
C HIS A 107 1.90 -8.48 7.09
N VAL A 108 1.16 -7.53 6.55
CA VAL A 108 0.42 -6.50 7.29
C VAL A 108 -1.06 -6.62 6.95
N ALA A 109 -1.90 -6.83 7.96
CA ALA A 109 -3.35 -6.82 7.80
C ALA A 109 -3.88 -5.40 8.08
N LEU A 110 -4.53 -4.83 7.08
CA LEU A 110 -4.98 -3.45 6.98
C LEU A 110 -6.51 -3.41 7.01
N ALA A 111 -7.09 -2.55 7.83
CA ALA A 111 -8.49 -2.16 7.66
C ALA A 111 -8.55 -1.09 6.56
N VAL A 112 -9.41 -1.31 5.57
CA VAL A 112 -9.68 -0.38 4.47
C VAL A 112 -10.95 0.40 4.77
N VAL A 113 -10.81 1.70 5.06
CA VAL A 113 -11.91 2.51 5.61
C VAL A 113 -12.09 3.78 4.78
N VAL A 114 -13.32 4.04 4.34
CA VAL A 114 -13.66 5.31 3.68
C VAL A 114 -13.97 6.36 4.73
N ARG A 115 -13.26 7.49 4.68
CA ARG A 115 -13.52 8.65 5.53
C ARG A 115 -13.17 9.92 4.78
N ASP A 116 -14.07 10.91 4.82
CA ASP A 116 -13.85 12.26 4.28
C ASP A 116 -13.37 12.25 2.80
N GLY A 117 -13.94 11.36 1.97
CA GLY A 117 -13.56 11.22 0.56
C GLY A 117 -12.20 10.56 0.33
N ARG A 118 -11.65 9.88 1.33
CA ARG A 118 -10.36 9.18 1.25
C ARG A 118 -10.52 7.72 1.67
N LEU A 119 -9.71 6.85 1.07
CA LEU A 119 -9.53 5.47 1.51
C LEU A 119 -8.32 5.39 2.43
N TYR A 120 -8.53 5.10 3.71
CA TYR A 120 -7.45 4.88 4.67
C TYR A 120 -7.08 3.40 4.73
N LEU A 121 -5.77 3.11 4.73
CA LEU A 121 -5.20 1.79 4.95
C LEU A 121 -4.61 1.75 6.36
N ILE A 122 -5.35 1.17 7.31
CA ILE A 122 -5.02 1.25 8.73
C ILE A 122 -4.44 -0.09 9.21
N PRO A 123 -3.14 -0.17 9.56
CA PRO A 123 -2.54 -1.39 10.10
C PRO A 123 -3.26 -1.86 11.37
N ARG A 124 -3.66 -3.13 11.39
CA ARG A 124 -4.33 -3.77 12.54
C ARG A 124 -3.50 -4.88 13.15
N ARG A 125 -2.79 -5.62 12.30
CA ARG A 125 -2.01 -6.81 12.67
C ARG A 125 -0.86 -6.97 11.69
N TRP A 126 0.15 -7.72 12.11
CA TRP A 126 1.28 -8.03 11.27
C TRP A 126 1.96 -9.33 11.71
N ALA A 127 2.69 -9.92 10.79
CA ALA A 127 3.43 -11.16 10.99
C ALA A 127 4.74 -11.13 10.20
N PHE A 128 5.73 -11.86 10.69
CA PHE A 128 6.98 -12.11 10.00
C PHE A 128 7.18 -13.62 9.87
N LEU A 129 7.37 -14.11 8.65
CA LEU A 129 7.46 -15.55 8.35
C LEU A 129 6.29 -16.36 8.94
N GLY A 130 5.07 -15.80 8.88
CA GLY A 130 3.86 -16.42 9.43
C GLY A 130 3.68 -16.29 10.95
N VAL A 131 4.72 -15.86 11.68
CA VAL A 131 4.65 -15.67 13.14
C VAL A 131 4.04 -14.31 13.45
N PRO A 132 2.96 -14.23 14.25
CA PRO A 132 2.36 -12.97 14.65
C PRO A 132 3.35 -12.11 15.44
N LEU A 133 3.52 -10.85 15.04
CA LEU A 133 4.38 -9.92 15.75
C LEU A 133 3.60 -9.11 16.80
N PRO A 134 4.25 -8.65 17.89
CA PRO A 134 3.60 -7.85 18.92
C PRO A 134 3.00 -6.56 18.37
N LYS A 135 1.79 -6.20 18.82
CA LYS A 135 1.08 -5.00 18.34
C LYS A 135 1.79 -3.68 18.66
N PHE A 136 2.55 -3.62 19.76
CA PHE A 136 3.28 -2.41 20.14
C PHE A 136 4.46 -2.08 19.20
N LEU A 137 4.81 -3.01 18.30
CA LEU A 137 5.82 -2.83 17.26
C LEU A 137 5.18 -2.65 15.87
N LEU A 138 3.85 -2.70 15.76
CA LEU A 138 3.11 -2.58 14.50
C LEU A 138 3.53 -1.30 13.77
N PRO A 139 3.82 -1.37 12.45
CA PRO A 139 4.08 -0.18 11.65
C PRO A 139 2.87 0.74 11.72
N GLY A 140 3.14 2.02 11.95
CA GLY A 140 2.14 3.08 11.91
C GLY A 140 2.44 4.04 10.77
N GLY A 141 1.71 5.15 10.81
CA GLY A 141 1.78 6.23 9.84
C GLY A 141 0.46 6.35 9.09
N ASP A 142 0.18 7.55 8.63
CA ASP A 142 -1.01 7.80 7.83
C ASP A 142 -0.76 7.27 6.42
N SER A 143 -1.63 6.38 5.98
CA SER A 143 -1.65 5.84 4.62
C SER A 143 -3.05 5.98 4.08
N PHE A 144 -3.22 6.81 3.05
CA PHE A 144 -4.51 7.03 2.44
C PHE A 144 -4.41 7.34 0.95
N GLU A 145 -5.52 7.09 0.27
CA GLU A 145 -5.70 7.30 -1.15
C GLU A 145 -6.93 8.19 -1.37
N TYR A 146 -6.87 9.05 -2.37
CA TYR A 146 -7.93 10.03 -2.63
C TYR A 146 -7.91 10.47 -4.08
N GLU A 147 -8.89 11.28 -4.44
CA GLU A 147 -8.92 11.94 -5.74
C GLU A 147 -8.71 13.43 -5.58
N ALA A 148 -7.85 13.98 -6.44
CA ALA A 148 -7.68 15.43 -6.63
C ALA A 148 -7.39 15.69 -8.11
N ASP A 149 -7.94 16.78 -8.65
CA ASP A 149 -7.75 17.20 -10.05
C ASP A 149 -8.03 16.08 -11.08
N GLY A 150 -9.00 15.21 -10.79
CA GLY A 150 -9.37 14.07 -11.63
C GLY A 150 -8.31 12.96 -11.71
N ARG A 151 -7.37 12.91 -10.75
CA ARG A 151 -6.29 11.92 -10.68
C ARG A 151 -6.40 11.11 -9.40
N PHE A 152 -5.88 9.88 -9.44
CA PHE A 152 -5.67 9.11 -8.23
C PHE A 152 -4.45 9.66 -7.50
N HIS A 153 -4.61 9.98 -6.22
CA HIS A 153 -3.53 10.41 -5.35
C HIS A 153 -3.34 9.43 -4.20
N PHE A 154 -2.10 9.29 -3.76
CA PHE A 154 -1.73 8.48 -2.60
C PHE A 154 -0.78 9.28 -1.69
N ASP A 155 -0.88 9.02 -0.40
CA ASP A 155 0.05 9.48 0.62
C ASP A 155 0.26 8.34 1.60
N VAL A 156 1.49 7.82 1.66
CA VAL A 156 1.84 6.63 2.41
C VAL A 156 3.02 6.95 3.30
N ALA A 157 2.79 6.98 4.61
CA ALA A 157 3.83 7.03 5.62
C ALA A 157 3.89 5.69 6.36
N VAL A 158 5.09 5.11 6.42
CA VAL A 158 5.38 3.91 7.22
C VAL A 158 6.48 4.23 8.22
N HIS A 159 6.18 4.07 9.49
CA HIS A 159 7.16 4.16 10.57
C HIS A 159 7.06 2.94 11.48
N LEU A 160 8.19 2.52 12.05
CA LEU A 160 8.23 1.49 13.08
C LEU A 160 8.38 2.15 14.45
N PRO A 161 7.68 1.67 15.49
CA PRO A 161 7.95 2.04 16.87
C PRO A 161 9.44 1.87 17.18
N LEU A 162 10.03 2.81 17.92
CA LEU A 162 11.46 2.86 18.30
C LEU A 162 12.45 3.18 17.16
N ILE A 163 12.14 2.81 15.91
CA ILE A 163 13.03 3.05 14.76
C ILE A 163 12.71 4.38 14.06
N GLY A 164 11.44 4.80 14.07
CA GLY A 164 10.96 5.98 13.36
C GLY A 164 10.62 5.66 11.89
N GLN A 165 10.64 6.69 11.05
CA GLN A 165 10.26 6.60 9.64
C GLN A 165 11.10 5.57 8.88
N ILE A 166 10.42 4.65 8.21
CA ILE A 166 11.00 3.65 7.31
C ILE A 166 10.96 4.17 5.88
N VAL A 167 9.77 4.60 5.44
CA VAL A 167 9.55 5.21 4.14
C VAL A 167 8.33 6.14 4.24
N GLY A 168 8.37 7.26 3.52
CA GLY A 168 7.20 8.08 3.24
C GLY A 168 7.17 8.36 1.75
N TYR A 169 6.03 8.25 1.10
CA TYR A 169 5.90 8.64 -0.30
C TYR A 169 4.49 9.11 -0.62
N CYS A 170 4.41 10.18 -1.40
CA CYS A 170 3.16 10.73 -1.88
C CYS A 170 3.26 11.01 -3.38
N GLY A 171 2.12 11.09 -4.05
CA GLY A 171 2.11 11.26 -5.49
C GLY A 171 0.74 11.06 -6.09
N TRP A 172 0.73 10.95 -7.41
CA TRP A 172 -0.47 10.73 -8.19
C TRP A 172 -0.21 9.78 -9.36
N LEU A 173 -1.28 9.13 -9.79
CA LEU A 173 -1.31 8.21 -10.92
C LEU A 173 -2.52 8.52 -11.82
N ILE A 174 -2.35 8.21 -13.10
CA ILE A 174 -3.41 8.13 -14.10
C ILE A 174 -3.32 6.75 -14.77
N PRO A 175 -4.43 6.19 -15.26
CA PRO A 175 -4.38 4.99 -16.08
C PRO A 175 -3.62 5.27 -17.38
N ASP A 176 -2.84 4.29 -17.83
CA ASP A 176 -2.12 4.34 -19.12
C ASP A 176 -3.07 4.27 -20.33
#